data_AF-A0A521FR73-F1
#
_entry.id   AF-A0A521FR73-F1
#
_cell.length_a   1.000
_cell.length_b   1.000
_cell.length_c   1.000
_cell.angle_alpha   90.00
_cell.angle_beta   90.00
_cell.angle_gamma   90.00
#
_symmetry.space_group_name_H-M   'P 1'
#
loop_
_entity.id
_entity.type
_entity.pdbx_description
1 polymer ?
#
loop_
_entity_poly.entity_id
_entity_poly.type
_entity_poly.pdbx_seq_one_letter_code
_entity_poly.pdbx_strand_id
1 'polypeptide(L)'
;MADFDLAGAVRRIRRTADLSQRELAGVSELSKSSIAAIEGGQRGLDARALARLAAVAGLRLVLVDARGDEVAPMDGDAVRDEGGRFFPAHLDTRHGDDGWWHGPHRRDRTPVTYTFTRVRPWRDRLRQARGGTPDDHQIPRAGDSLAQRAAARRAAVERVRAAERARRPAEPFVDDFLCECPPACEDLLLDERPPTPGRPAPHAPDCVCHCDLS
;
A
#
# COMPACT_ATOMS: atom_id res chain seq x y z
N MET A 1 4.38 14.80 -31.50
CA MET A 1 5.34 13.76 -31.09
C MET A 1 6.23 13.50 -32.28
N ALA A 2 7.55 13.67 -32.15
CA ALA A 2 8.46 13.27 -33.22
C ALA A 2 8.45 11.74 -33.30
N ASP A 3 8.28 11.19 -34.50
CA ASP A 3 8.39 9.75 -34.72
C ASP A 3 9.83 9.30 -34.49
N PHE A 4 10.02 8.08 -33.98
CA PHE A 4 11.35 7.56 -33.70
C PHE A 4 12.04 7.16 -35.02
N ASP A 5 13.08 7.90 -35.42
CA ASP A 5 13.89 7.59 -36.61
C ASP A 5 14.79 6.36 -36.37
N LEU A 6 14.21 5.16 -36.51
CA LEU A 6 14.93 3.89 -36.41
C LEU A 6 16.09 3.80 -37.40
N ALA A 7 15.89 4.27 -38.63
CA ALA A 7 16.91 4.21 -39.68
C ALA A 7 18.13 5.08 -39.32
N GLY A 8 17.88 6.31 -38.85
CA GLY A 8 18.90 7.21 -38.32
C GLY A 8 19.60 6.65 -37.09
N ALA A 9 18.85 6.04 -36.15
CA ALA A 9 19.39 5.41 -34.96
C ALA A 9 20.36 4.25 -35.30
N VAL A 10 19.99 3.36 -36.23
CA VAL A 10 20.86 2.26 -36.66
C VAL A 10 22.11 2.79 -37.38
N ARG A 11 21.97 3.79 -38.26
CA ARG A 11 23.14 4.46 -38.89
C ARG A 11 24.07 5.10 -37.85
N ARG A 12 23.50 5.70 -36.79
CA ARG A 12 24.25 6.30 -35.67
C ARG A 12 24.99 5.25 -34.86
N ILE A 13 24.35 4.13 -34.52
CA ILE A 13 24.97 2.98 -33.84
C ILE A 13 26.15 2.48 -34.67
N ARG A 14 25.92 2.22 -35.96
CA ARG A 14 26.94 1.72 -36.87
C ARG A 14 28.15 2.67 -36.97
N ARG A 15 27.89 3.97 -37.06
CA ARG A 15 28.93 5.01 -37.07
C ARG A 15 29.70 5.07 -35.75
N THR A 16 29.04 4.87 -34.62
CA THR A 16 29.70 4.89 -33.30
C THR A 16 30.55 3.64 -33.07
N ALA A 17 30.10 2.47 -33.56
CA ALA A 17 30.84 1.22 -33.50
C ALA A 17 31.94 1.08 -34.57
N ASP A 18 32.02 2.02 -35.53
CA ASP A 18 32.92 1.98 -36.69
C ASP A 18 32.81 0.68 -37.53
N LEU A 19 31.58 0.26 -37.83
CA LEU A 19 31.31 -0.97 -38.58
C LEU A 19 30.74 -0.70 -39.98
N SER A 20 31.09 -1.54 -40.94
CA SER A 20 30.34 -1.68 -42.19
C SER A 20 29.00 -2.40 -41.96
N GLN A 21 28.09 -2.36 -42.93
CA GLN A 21 26.84 -3.13 -42.86
C GLN A 21 27.06 -4.63 -42.74
N ARG A 22 28.15 -5.16 -43.32
CA ARG A 22 28.51 -6.58 -43.26
C ARG A 22 29.01 -6.98 -41.89
N GLU A 23 29.85 -6.16 -41.28
CA GLU A 23 30.36 -6.41 -39.93
C GLU A 23 29.23 -6.27 -38.92
N LEU A 24 28.39 -5.23 -39.04
CA LEU A 24 27.22 -5.05 -38.19
C LEU A 24 26.27 -6.26 -38.27
N ALA A 25 26.01 -6.77 -39.47
CA ALA A 25 25.25 -7.99 -39.69
C ALA A 25 25.86 -9.20 -38.95
N GLY A 26 27.19 -9.37 -39.06
CA GLY A 26 27.93 -10.44 -38.40
C GLY A 26 27.81 -10.41 -36.88
N VAL A 27 27.92 -9.23 -36.27
CA VAL A 27 27.87 -9.08 -34.80
C VAL A 27 26.46 -9.02 -34.21
N SER A 28 25.43 -8.80 -35.04
CA SER A 28 24.04 -8.63 -34.58
C SER A 28 23.13 -9.81 -34.91
N GLU A 29 23.66 -10.88 -35.51
CA GLU A 29 22.92 -12.05 -36.00
C GLU A 29 21.81 -11.69 -37.01
N LEU A 30 21.95 -10.55 -37.70
CA LEU A 30 21.04 -10.10 -38.74
C LEU A 30 21.69 -10.30 -40.11
N SER A 31 20.89 -10.56 -41.15
CA SER A 31 21.43 -10.58 -42.51
C SER A 31 21.81 -9.16 -42.96
N LYS A 32 22.83 -9.04 -43.82
CA LYS A 32 23.19 -7.76 -44.46
C LYS A 32 21.98 -7.11 -45.16
N SER A 33 21.15 -7.90 -45.84
CA SER A 33 19.93 -7.42 -46.48
C SER A 33 18.91 -6.86 -45.48
N SER A 34 18.82 -7.45 -44.29
CA SER A 34 17.98 -6.92 -43.21
C SER A 34 18.49 -5.59 -42.70
N ILE A 35 19.80 -5.46 -42.47
CA ILE A 35 20.42 -4.18 -42.07
C ILE A 35 20.15 -3.09 -43.12
N ALA A 36 20.34 -3.39 -44.41
CA ALA A 36 20.08 -2.44 -45.47
C ALA A 36 18.60 -2.00 -45.54
N ALA A 37 17.66 -2.94 -45.38
CA ALA A 37 16.23 -2.63 -45.35
C ALA A 37 15.82 -1.83 -44.10
N ILE A 38 16.49 -2.02 -42.96
CA ILE A 38 16.25 -1.24 -41.74
C ILE A 38 16.81 0.19 -41.90
N GLU A 39 18.07 0.33 -42.35
CA GLU A 39 18.69 1.65 -42.58
C GLU A 39 17.99 2.47 -43.68
N GLY A 40 17.32 1.81 -44.61
CA GLY A 40 16.50 2.43 -45.65
C GLY A 40 15.04 2.67 -45.27
N GLY A 41 14.59 2.22 -44.09
CA GLY A 41 13.23 2.43 -43.60
C GLY A 41 12.17 1.48 -44.20
N GLN A 42 12.57 0.42 -44.90
CA GLN A 42 11.65 -0.57 -45.45
C GLN A 42 11.27 -1.68 -44.45
N ARG A 43 11.99 -1.79 -43.33
CA ARG A 43 11.76 -2.83 -42.31
C ARG A 43 11.92 -2.28 -40.90
N GLY A 44 11.00 -2.64 -40.02
CA GLY A 44 11.11 -2.40 -38.59
C GLY A 44 12.11 -3.33 -37.89
N LEU A 45 12.37 -3.05 -36.62
CA LEU A 45 13.25 -3.85 -35.77
C LEU A 45 12.60 -4.00 -34.39
N ASP A 46 12.64 -5.21 -33.83
CA ASP A 46 12.17 -5.41 -32.47
C ASP A 46 13.12 -4.74 -31.45
N ALA A 47 12.58 -4.35 -30.29
CA ALA A 47 13.34 -3.63 -29.28
C ALA A 47 14.53 -4.43 -28.73
N ARG A 48 14.46 -5.77 -28.71
CA ARG A 48 15.55 -6.63 -28.21
C ARG A 48 16.72 -6.64 -29.18
N ALA A 49 16.44 -6.71 -30.48
CA ALA A 49 17.45 -6.62 -31.53
C ALA A 49 18.08 -5.23 -31.59
N LEU A 50 17.28 -4.17 -31.41
CA LEU A 50 17.79 -2.81 -31.30
C LEU A 50 18.71 -2.64 -30.07
N ALA A 51 18.36 -3.26 -28.94
CA ALA A 51 19.20 -3.27 -27.73
C ALA A 51 20.54 -4.00 -27.95
N ARG A 52 20.53 -5.14 -28.66
CA ARG A 52 21.78 -5.82 -29.03
C ARG A 52 22.66 -4.96 -29.94
N LEU A 53 22.06 -4.30 -30.94
CA LEU A 53 22.81 -3.39 -31.82
C LEU A 53 23.41 -2.21 -31.04
N ALA A 54 22.63 -1.59 -30.16
CA ALA A 54 23.10 -0.49 -29.32
C ALA A 54 24.29 -0.93 -28.44
N ALA A 55 24.22 -2.13 -27.85
CA ALA A 55 25.27 -2.67 -27.00
C ALA A 55 26.62 -2.84 -27.72
N VAL A 56 26.62 -3.19 -29.02
CA VAL A 56 27.84 -3.26 -29.85
C VAL A 56 28.58 -1.92 -29.90
N ALA A 57 27.84 -0.81 -29.84
CA ALA A 57 28.40 0.54 -29.81
C ALA A 57 28.63 1.08 -28.39
N GLY A 58 28.51 0.25 -27.35
CA GLY A 58 28.57 0.69 -25.95
C GLY A 58 27.38 1.55 -25.52
N LEU A 59 26.25 1.46 -26.23
CA LEU A 59 25.03 2.22 -25.96
C LEU A 59 23.98 1.34 -25.26
N ARG A 60 23.02 1.98 -24.58
CA ARG A 60 21.87 1.34 -23.94
C ARG A 60 20.58 1.99 -24.41
N LEU A 61 19.50 1.20 -24.51
CA LEU A 61 18.16 1.75 -24.72
C LEU A 61 17.52 2.11 -23.40
N VAL A 62 16.94 3.30 -23.36
CA VAL A 62 16.21 3.85 -22.23
C VAL A 62 14.92 4.50 -22.72
N LEU A 63 13.91 4.50 -21.86
CA LEU A 63 12.76 5.38 -22.03
C LEU A 63 13.07 6.67 -21.27
N VAL A 64 12.77 7.81 -21.88
CA VAL A 64 12.91 9.12 -21.25
C VAL A 64 11.55 9.80 -21.23
N ASP A 65 11.24 10.45 -20.13
CA ASP A 65 9.99 11.20 -19.97
C ASP A 65 10.07 12.57 -20.67
N ALA A 66 9.00 13.36 -20.55
CA ALA A 66 8.93 14.69 -21.16
C ALA A 66 9.91 15.71 -20.54
N ARG A 67 10.49 15.42 -19.38
CA ARG A 67 11.48 16.26 -18.70
C ARG A 67 12.91 15.83 -19.04
N GLY A 68 13.06 14.70 -19.73
CA GLY A 68 14.35 14.10 -20.06
C GLY A 68 14.88 13.15 -18.98
N ASP A 69 14.05 12.83 -17.97
CA ASP A 69 14.40 11.89 -16.92
C ASP A 69 14.22 10.46 -17.43
N GLU A 70 15.16 9.58 -17.10
CA GLU A 70 15.07 8.17 -17.45
C GLU A 70 13.95 7.49 -16.66
N VAL A 71 13.09 6.76 -17.38
CA VAL A 71 12.01 5.95 -16.79
C VAL A 71 12.48 4.51 -16.69
N ALA A 72 12.68 4.05 -15.46
CA ALA A 72 13.06 2.68 -15.17
C ALA A 72 11.92 1.70 -15.51
N PRO A 73 12.23 0.43 -15.86
CA PRO A 73 11.23 -0.62 -15.90
C PRO A 73 10.65 -0.85 -14.51
N MET A 74 9.41 -1.36 -14.44
CA MET A 74 8.83 -1.85 -13.18
C MET A 74 9.68 -2.99 -12.60
N ASP A 75 9.75 -3.05 -11.29
CA ASP A 75 10.54 -3.97 -10.50
C ASP A 75 10.01 -5.41 -10.64
N GLY A 76 10.90 -6.33 -10.98
CA GLY A 76 10.59 -7.75 -11.13
C GLY A 76 10.31 -8.47 -9.80
N ASP A 77 10.74 -7.87 -8.70
CA ASP A 77 10.58 -8.36 -7.33
C ASP A 77 9.38 -7.70 -6.62
N ALA A 78 8.60 -6.91 -7.35
CA ALA A 78 7.34 -6.37 -6.85
C ALA A 78 6.39 -7.45 -6.33
N VAL A 79 5.51 -7.04 -5.41
CA VAL A 79 4.49 -7.90 -4.79
C VAL A 79 3.69 -8.69 -5.82
N ARG A 80 3.44 -9.96 -5.50
CA ARG A 80 2.66 -10.90 -6.29
C ARG A 80 1.37 -11.26 -5.55
N ASP A 81 0.36 -11.70 -6.29
CA ASP A 81 -0.82 -12.31 -5.68
C ASP A 81 -0.48 -13.69 -5.07
N GLU A 82 -1.40 -14.27 -4.31
CA GLU A 82 -1.22 -15.60 -3.70
C GLU A 82 -1.06 -16.73 -4.75
N GLY A 83 -1.30 -16.44 -6.04
CA GLY A 83 -1.06 -17.34 -7.16
C GLY A 83 0.27 -17.10 -7.89
N GLY A 84 1.13 -16.22 -7.38
CA GLY A 84 2.46 -15.90 -7.95
C GLY A 84 2.45 -14.94 -9.15
N ARG A 85 1.30 -14.36 -9.50
CA ARG A 85 1.18 -13.42 -10.63
C ARG A 85 1.42 -11.99 -10.18
N PHE A 86 1.93 -11.17 -11.09
CA PHE A 86 1.99 -9.72 -10.85
C PHE A 86 0.59 -9.11 -10.81
N PHE A 87 0.43 -8.08 -9.99
CA PHE A 87 -0.78 -7.26 -10.00
C PHE A 87 -0.87 -6.44 -11.30
N PRO A 88 -2.07 -5.98 -11.70
CA PRO A 88 -2.21 -5.13 -12.87
C PRO A 88 -1.42 -3.82 -12.74
N ALA A 89 -0.55 -3.51 -13.70
CA ALA A 89 0.38 -2.37 -13.65
C ALA A 89 -0.29 -1.00 -13.39
N HIS A 90 -1.54 -0.81 -13.84
CA HIS A 90 -2.28 0.44 -13.68
C HIS A 90 -2.95 0.62 -12.29
N LEU A 91 -2.86 -0.38 -11.43
CA LEU A 91 -3.49 -0.39 -10.10
C LEU A 91 -2.44 -0.30 -9.01
N ASP A 92 -2.80 0.36 -7.91
CA ASP A 92 -1.91 0.54 -6.77
C ASP A 92 -2.12 -0.61 -5.79
N THR A 93 -1.04 -1.33 -5.49
CA THR A 93 -1.05 -2.39 -4.49
C THR A 93 -1.09 -1.80 -3.09
N ARG A 94 -1.69 -2.54 -2.15
CA ARG A 94 -1.82 -2.23 -0.72
C ARG A 94 -1.92 -3.52 0.08
N HIS A 95 -1.76 -3.46 1.40
CA HIS A 95 -1.90 -4.67 2.20
C HIS A 95 -3.36 -5.10 2.21
N GLY A 96 -3.58 -6.42 2.20
CA GLY A 96 -4.91 -7.00 2.25
C GLY A 96 -5.62 -6.71 3.57
N ASP A 97 -4.85 -6.41 4.62
CA ASP A 97 -5.32 -5.94 5.92
C ASP A 97 -5.38 -4.41 6.06
N ASP A 98 -5.54 -3.68 4.94
CA ASP A 98 -5.88 -2.26 4.94
C ASP A 98 -7.38 -2.05 4.58
N GLY A 99 -8.13 -1.23 5.33
CA GLY A 99 -9.59 -0.94 5.12
C GLY A 99 -10.62 -1.60 6.08
N TRP A 100 -11.91 -1.45 5.80
CA TRP A 100 -12.99 -2.01 6.66
C TRP A 100 -13.53 -3.36 6.16
N TRP A 101 -13.27 -3.68 4.89
CA TRP A 101 -13.72 -4.91 4.21
C TRP A 101 -12.85 -6.14 4.53
N HIS A 102 -11.78 -5.98 5.30
CA HIS A 102 -10.89 -7.06 5.72
C HIS A 102 -11.03 -7.29 7.22
N GLY A 103 -10.62 -8.46 7.71
CA GLY A 103 -10.61 -8.80 9.13
C GLY A 103 -11.73 -9.77 9.55
N PRO A 104 -11.97 -9.94 10.87
CA PRO A 104 -12.80 -11.03 11.42
C PRO A 104 -14.29 -11.01 11.00
N HIS A 105 -14.72 -9.96 10.29
CA HIS A 105 -16.08 -9.79 9.79
C HIS A 105 -16.35 -10.49 8.45
N ARG A 106 -15.31 -11.00 7.75
CA ARG A 106 -15.41 -11.75 6.49
C ARG A 106 -14.73 -13.12 6.62
N ARG A 107 -15.34 -14.00 7.43
CA ARG A 107 -14.82 -15.34 7.72
C ARG A 107 -14.93 -16.29 6.52
N ASP A 108 -15.74 -15.92 5.53
CA ASP A 108 -15.98 -16.67 4.30
C ASP A 108 -14.83 -16.58 3.29
N ARG A 109 -13.84 -15.71 3.51
CA ARG A 109 -12.74 -15.49 2.58
C ARG A 109 -11.40 -15.68 3.25
N THR A 110 -10.53 -16.42 2.57
CA THR A 110 -9.12 -16.50 2.93
C THR A 110 -8.51 -15.11 2.84
N PRO A 111 -7.93 -14.57 3.93
CA PRO A 111 -7.20 -13.31 3.88
C PRO A 111 -6.02 -13.39 2.91
N VAL A 112 -5.75 -12.31 2.19
CA VAL A 112 -4.61 -12.20 1.26
C VAL A 112 -3.61 -11.19 1.79
N THR A 113 -2.32 -11.38 1.52
CA THR A 113 -1.26 -10.49 2.02
C THR A 113 -1.34 -9.12 1.35
N TYR A 114 -1.55 -9.09 0.04
CA TYR A 114 -1.66 -7.88 -0.77
C TYR A 114 -2.94 -7.86 -1.59
N THR A 115 -3.42 -6.66 -1.89
CA THR A 115 -4.61 -6.43 -2.69
C THR A 115 -4.53 -5.08 -3.41
N PHE A 116 -5.56 -4.72 -4.16
CA PHE A 116 -5.68 -3.44 -4.87
C PHE A 116 -7.12 -2.93 -4.88
N THR A 117 -7.31 -1.66 -5.19
CA THR A 117 -8.64 -1.04 -5.32
C THR A 117 -8.98 -0.78 -6.79
N ARG A 118 -10.10 -1.35 -7.25
CA ARG A 118 -10.61 -1.14 -8.62
C ARG A 118 -11.38 0.17 -8.80
N VAL A 119 -11.85 0.76 -7.71
CA VAL A 119 -12.66 1.99 -7.70
C VAL A 119 -11.77 3.17 -8.06
N ARG A 120 -11.82 3.61 -9.32
CA ARG A 120 -10.96 4.68 -9.87
C ARG A 120 -11.06 5.99 -9.08
N PRO A 121 -12.24 6.53 -8.73
CA PRO A 121 -12.31 7.80 -7.98
C PRO A 121 -11.59 7.75 -6.64
N TRP A 122 -11.67 6.62 -5.93
CA TRP A 122 -10.97 6.45 -4.65
C TRP A 122 -9.46 6.38 -4.84
N ARG A 123 -9.00 5.60 -5.83
CA ARG A 123 -7.59 5.49 -6.19
C ARG A 123 -7.01 6.85 -6.58
N ASP A 124 -7.70 7.61 -7.42
CA ASP A 124 -7.21 8.89 -7.93
C ASP A 124 -7.13 9.93 -6.80
N ARG A 125 -8.07 9.91 -5.85
CA ARG A 125 -8.00 10.73 -4.62
C ARG A 125 -6.78 10.36 -3.77
N LEU A 126 -6.46 9.06 -3.62
CA LEU A 126 -5.27 8.62 -2.90
C LEU A 126 -3.99 9.05 -3.60
N ARG A 127 -3.93 8.96 -4.93
CA ARG A 127 -2.78 9.43 -5.74
C ARG A 127 -2.58 10.93 -5.58
N GLN A 128 -3.65 11.73 -5.66
CA GLN A 128 -3.58 13.17 -5.42
C GLN A 128 -3.04 13.48 -4.01
N ALA A 129 -3.53 12.80 -2.98
CA ALA A 129 -3.05 12.99 -1.61
C ALA A 129 -1.58 12.59 -1.42
N ARG A 130 -1.06 11.67 -2.23
CA ARG A 130 0.34 11.22 -2.23
C ARG A 130 1.26 12.02 -3.15
N GLY A 131 0.73 12.98 -3.91
CA GLY A 131 1.51 13.77 -4.86
C GLY A 131 1.71 13.11 -6.23
N GLY A 132 0.98 12.03 -6.56
CA GLY A 132 1.06 11.42 -7.88
C GLY A 132 0.71 9.93 -7.92
N THR A 133 0.89 9.34 -9.10
CA THR A 133 0.90 7.89 -9.26
C THR A 133 2.24 7.37 -8.76
N PRO A 134 2.29 6.37 -7.87
CA PRO A 134 3.54 5.72 -7.51
C PRO A 134 4.26 5.18 -8.75
N ASP A 135 5.59 5.28 -8.78
CA ASP A 135 6.40 4.78 -9.90
C ASP A 135 6.27 3.25 -10.04
N ASP A 136 6.06 2.55 -8.93
CA ASP A 136 6.01 1.09 -8.91
C ASP A 136 5.07 0.50 -7.84
N HIS A 137 4.85 -0.80 -7.95
CA HIS A 137 4.29 -1.64 -6.92
C HIS A 137 5.27 -1.82 -5.75
N GLN A 138 4.70 -2.14 -4.60
CA GLN A 138 5.47 -2.37 -3.37
C GLN A 138 6.43 -3.54 -3.54
N ILE A 139 7.61 -3.47 -2.94
CA ILE A 139 8.51 -4.61 -2.77
C ILE A 139 8.14 -5.30 -1.45
N PRO A 140 7.96 -6.63 -1.41
CA PRO A 140 7.69 -7.35 -0.17
C PRO A 140 8.81 -7.16 0.85
N ARG A 141 8.44 -6.84 2.10
CA ARG A 141 9.37 -6.66 3.21
C ARG A 141 9.16 -7.70 4.29
N ALA A 142 10.22 -7.95 5.06
CA ALA A 142 10.10 -8.71 6.29
C ALA A 142 9.11 -8.00 7.25
N GLY A 143 8.11 -8.74 7.73
CA GLY A 143 7.05 -8.19 8.58
C GLY A 143 5.73 -7.96 7.87
N ASP A 144 5.65 -8.11 6.54
CA ASP A 144 4.41 -7.84 5.78
C ASP A 144 3.39 -8.98 5.86
N SER A 145 3.75 -10.14 6.42
CA SER A 145 2.77 -11.20 6.64
C SER A 145 1.64 -10.70 7.54
N LEU A 146 0.42 -11.16 7.26
CA LEU A 146 -0.77 -10.76 8.02
C LEU A 146 -0.60 -11.01 9.52
N ALA A 147 0.06 -12.11 9.91
CA ALA A 147 0.33 -12.44 11.30
C ALA A 147 1.30 -11.44 11.95
N GLN A 148 2.40 -11.09 11.27
CA GLN A 148 3.38 -10.12 11.77
C GLN A 148 2.79 -8.72 11.86
N ARG A 149 2.04 -8.28 10.84
CA ARG A 149 1.33 -7.00 10.86
C ARG A 149 0.29 -6.92 11.97
N ALA A 150 -0.46 -8.00 12.18
CA ALA A 150 -1.41 -8.08 13.30
C ALA A 150 -0.71 -8.02 14.66
N ALA A 151 0.43 -8.71 14.82
CA ALA A 151 1.24 -8.63 16.04
C ALA A 151 1.79 -7.22 16.26
N ALA A 152 2.30 -6.56 15.22
CA ALA A 152 2.78 -5.19 15.28
C ALA A 152 1.68 -4.21 15.70
N ARG A 153 0.46 -4.35 15.15
CA ARG A 153 -0.71 -3.55 15.57
C ARG A 153 -1.06 -3.77 17.04
N ARG A 154 -1.10 -5.02 17.50
CA ARG A 154 -1.37 -5.32 18.93
C ARG A 154 -0.33 -4.69 19.85
N ALA A 155 0.96 -4.86 19.51
CA ALA A 155 2.05 -4.25 20.28
C ALA A 155 1.97 -2.72 20.29
N ALA A 156 1.57 -2.08 19.18
CA ALA A 156 1.38 -0.63 19.13
C ALA A 156 0.25 -0.17 20.06
N VAL A 157 -0.90 -0.85 20.04
CA VAL A 157 -2.04 -0.57 20.95
C VAL A 157 -1.62 -0.75 22.42
N GLU A 158 -0.88 -1.81 22.74
CA GLU A 158 -0.38 -2.06 24.08
C GLU A 158 0.56 -0.95 24.56
N ARG A 159 1.47 -0.47 23.71
CA ARG A 159 2.36 0.66 24.02
C ARG A 159 1.58 1.94 24.30
N VAL A 160 0.59 2.26 23.47
CA VAL A 160 -0.27 3.44 23.69
C VAL A 160 -0.98 3.33 25.03
N ARG A 161 -1.63 2.20 25.31
CA ARG A 161 -2.32 1.95 26.59
C ARG A 161 -1.38 2.01 27.78
N ALA A 162 -0.16 1.48 27.65
CA ALA A 162 0.85 1.56 28.71
C ALA A 162 1.28 3.01 28.96
N ALA A 163 1.49 3.80 27.91
CA ALA A 163 1.83 5.21 28.01
C ALA A 163 0.69 6.08 28.55
N GLU A 164 -0.58 5.72 28.29
CA GLU A 164 -1.76 6.35 28.91
C GLU A 164 -1.82 6.01 30.41
N ARG A 165 -1.66 4.73 30.78
CA ARG A 165 -1.62 4.31 32.19
C ARG A 165 -0.50 4.99 32.98
N ALA A 166 0.68 5.13 32.39
CA ALA A 166 1.82 5.81 33.03
C ALA A 166 1.62 7.32 33.18
N ARG A 167 0.82 7.95 32.30
CA ARG A 167 0.47 9.38 32.38
C ARG A 167 -0.69 9.65 33.33
N ARG A 168 -1.58 8.66 33.52
CA ARG A 168 -2.70 8.79 34.44
C ARG A 168 -2.12 8.86 35.86
N PRO A 169 -2.35 9.94 36.62
CA PRO A 169 -1.97 9.97 38.02
C PRO A 169 -2.64 8.77 38.72
N ALA A 170 -1.95 8.16 39.69
CA ALA A 170 -2.61 7.21 40.57
C ALA A 170 -3.69 7.98 41.32
N GLU A 171 -4.93 7.92 40.82
CA GLU A 171 -6.07 8.42 41.57
C GLU A 171 -6.08 7.61 42.87
N PRO A 172 -5.95 8.26 44.04
CA PRO A 172 -6.08 7.54 45.29
C PRO A 172 -7.47 6.91 45.28
N PHE A 173 -7.50 5.59 45.38
CA PHE A 173 -8.73 4.89 45.70
C PHE A 173 -9.13 5.35 47.10
N VAL A 174 -10.12 6.24 47.16
CA VAL A 174 -10.69 6.70 48.43
C VAL A 174 -11.71 5.63 48.82
N ASP A 175 -11.35 4.77 49.78
CA ASP A 175 -12.20 3.72 50.34
C ASP A 175 -13.20 4.28 51.38
N ASP A 176 -13.31 5.60 51.48
CA ASP A 176 -14.09 6.28 52.52
C ASP A 176 -15.61 6.29 52.20
N PHE A 177 -16.07 5.52 51.19
CA PHE A 177 -17.51 5.35 50.94
C PHE A 177 -18.11 4.36 51.94
N LEU A 178 -18.26 4.81 53.19
CA LEU A 178 -19.15 4.20 54.17
C LEU A 178 -20.59 4.56 53.77
N CYS A 179 -21.29 3.65 53.07
CA CYS A 179 -22.75 3.75 52.91
C CYS A 179 -23.38 3.46 54.27
N GLU A 180 -23.60 4.49 55.08
CA GLU A 180 -24.44 4.41 56.28
C GLU A 180 -25.92 4.48 55.87
N CYS A 181 -26.30 3.56 55.00
CA CYS A 181 -27.61 3.52 54.41
C CYS A 181 -28.58 2.92 55.44
N PRO A 182 -29.67 3.61 55.82
CA PRO A 182 -30.62 3.09 56.79
C PRO A 182 -31.24 1.78 56.25
N PRO A 183 -31.64 0.84 57.12
CA PRO A 183 -32.05 -0.53 56.77
C PRO A 183 -33.32 -0.67 55.90
N ALA A 184 -33.80 0.42 55.29
CA ALA A 184 -34.90 0.45 54.31
C ALA A 184 -34.48 1.02 52.93
N CYS A 185 -33.22 1.46 52.79
CA CYS A 185 -32.72 2.01 51.52
C CYS A 185 -32.39 0.91 50.50
N GLU A 186 -32.00 -0.28 50.95
CA GLU A 186 -31.74 -1.45 50.12
C GLU A 186 -33.01 -1.95 49.41
N ASP A 187 -34.16 -1.89 50.09
CA ASP A 187 -35.46 -2.29 49.54
C ASP A 187 -35.96 -1.36 48.42
N LEU A 188 -35.54 -0.09 48.42
CA LEU A 188 -35.91 0.88 47.39
C LEU A 188 -35.04 0.75 46.12
N LEU A 189 -33.82 0.23 46.25
CA LEU A 189 -32.92 -0.07 45.11
C LEU A 189 -33.30 -1.37 44.38
N LEU A 190 -34.10 -2.23 45.03
CA LEU A 190 -34.64 -3.48 44.46
C LEU A 190 -35.96 -3.27 43.69
N ASP A 191 -36.44 -2.03 43.56
CA ASP A 191 -37.60 -1.70 42.74
C ASP A 191 -37.28 -2.05 41.27
N GLU A 192 -37.91 -3.11 40.74
CA GLU A 192 -37.68 -3.70 39.40
C GLU A 192 -37.94 -2.75 38.21
N ARG A 193 -38.25 -1.48 38.48
CA ARG A 193 -38.51 -0.47 37.48
C ARG A 193 -37.19 0.06 36.92
N PRO A 194 -37.01 0.09 35.58
CA PRO A 194 -35.78 0.57 34.98
C PRO A 194 -35.52 2.05 35.34
N PRO A 195 -34.26 2.43 35.63
CA PRO A 195 -33.93 3.80 35.99
C PRO A 195 -34.32 4.75 34.85
N THR A 196 -35.01 5.83 35.19
CA THR A 196 -35.37 6.88 34.24
C THR A 196 -34.28 7.96 34.27
N PRO A 197 -33.66 8.31 33.14
CA PRO A 197 -32.62 9.34 33.13
C PRO A 197 -33.11 10.66 33.73
N GLY A 198 -32.36 11.21 34.70
CA GLY A 198 -32.70 12.46 35.38
C GLY A 198 -33.72 12.36 36.51
N ARG A 199 -34.21 11.16 36.84
CA ARG A 199 -34.98 10.93 38.07
C ARG A 199 -34.01 10.48 39.18
N PRO A 200 -33.91 11.19 40.31
CA PRO A 200 -33.12 10.72 41.44
C PRO A 200 -33.66 9.37 41.92
N ALA A 201 -32.77 8.45 42.26
CA ALA A 201 -33.14 7.16 42.83
C ALA A 201 -33.99 7.36 44.10
N PRO A 202 -34.96 6.49 44.39
CA PRO A 202 -35.74 6.61 45.62
C PRO A 202 -34.85 6.39 46.84
N HIS A 203 -34.74 7.42 47.68
CA HIS A 203 -34.01 7.39 48.95
C HIS A 203 -34.98 7.15 50.12
N ALA A 204 -34.51 6.50 51.18
CA ALA A 204 -35.26 6.43 52.44
C ALA A 204 -35.42 7.85 53.05
N PRO A 205 -36.51 8.15 53.77
CA PRO A 205 -36.80 9.51 54.28
C PRO A 205 -35.73 10.08 55.22
N ASP A 206 -34.93 9.21 55.82
CA ASP A 206 -33.84 9.48 56.76
C ASP A 206 -32.44 9.28 56.13
N CYS A 207 -32.36 9.15 54.81
CA CYS A 207 -31.10 9.03 54.08
C CYS A 207 -30.26 10.31 54.19
N VAL A 208 -29.08 10.18 54.81
CA VAL A 208 -28.11 11.28 55.01
C VAL A 208 -26.94 11.25 54.03
N CYS A 209 -26.80 10.19 53.22
CA CYS A 209 -25.61 9.98 52.40
C CYS A 209 -25.62 10.66 51.01
N HIS A 210 -26.72 11.32 50.61
CA HIS A 210 -26.84 12.10 49.35
C HIS A 210 -26.24 11.42 48.10
N CYS A 211 -26.36 10.09 48.00
CA CYS A 211 -25.80 9.31 46.90
C CYS A 211 -26.68 9.38 45.65
N ASP A 212 -26.66 10.52 44.96
CA ASP A 212 -27.26 10.65 43.62
C ASP A 212 -26.32 10.04 42.57
N LEU A 213 -26.24 8.70 42.55
CA LEU A 213 -25.61 7.99 41.44
C LEU A 213 -26.51 8.12 40.21
N SER A 214 -26.19 9.10 39.37
CA SER A 214 -26.79 9.33 38.05
C SER A 214 -26.28 8.35 37.01
#